data_AF-A0A8T4CT11-F1
#
_entry.id   AF-A0A8T4CT11-F1
#
_cell.length_a   1.000
_cell.length_b   1.000
_cell.length_c   1.000
_cell.angle_alpha   90.00
_cell.angle_beta   90.00
_cell.angle_gamma   90.00
#
_symmetry.space_group_name_H-M   'P 1'
#
loop_
_entity.id
_entity.type
_entity.pdbx_description
1 polymer ?
#
loop_
_entity_poly.entity_id
_entity_poly.type
_entity_poly.pdbx_seq_one_letter_code
_entity_poly.pdbx_strand_id
1 'polypeptide(L)'
;MRKTLLGNISPEEFLRDYWQKKPLLIRQAWTDFPELIDFVRLAELAARDDVESRLIEYKNQSWKLENGPFSSARLKRLGETDWTILVQNVNHLVPHISDLLYRFNFLPYTRLDDLMISYAPPGGTVGPHYDSYDVFLLQVGGQKRWQISSDDASGFIEDAPIRVLKDFNPEQEWVLEHGDMLYLPPKYAHYGVALEPGMTYSIGFRAPKTQEIASKFLEYLQDELCLDGIYADPDATVTNTPAQIDQQFATRIGDMLKKVTWNEKTITDFIGRYFSEPKPHVFFDQTEELLGYDEFAATVCAHGIMLDLKSQMLYSDDCIYINGEVIETEPDTFAALHELANRRQLDAGEYDDSLLETLFTYYEYGYLIPIVPKSAD
;
A
#
# COMPACT_ATOMS: atom_id res chain seq x y z
N MET A 1 2.56 31.40 6.54
CA MET A 1 3.10 30.07 6.88
C MET A 1 2.48 29.07 5.93
N ARG A 2 3.27 28.30 5.18
CA ARG A 2 2.75 27.16 4.39
C ARG A 2 2.18 26.16 5.40
N LYS A 3 0.88 25.88 5.35
CA LYS A 3 0.28 24.82 6.18
C LYS A 3 0.90 23.48 5.78
N THR A 4 1.29 22.66 6.74
CA THR A 4 1.74 21.28 6.52
C THR A 4 0.51 20.36 6.40
N LEU A 5 0.68 19.12 5.92
CA LEU A 5 -0.41 18.11 5.90
C LEU A 5 -1.05 17.89 7.28
N LEU A 6 -0.29 18.17 8.34
CA LEU A 6 -0.71 17.99 9.74
C LEU A 6 -1.26 19.29 10.36
N GLY A 7 -1.57 20.29 9.53
CA GLY A 7 -2.11 21.58 9.97
C GLY A 7 -1.07 22.39 10.74
N ASN A 8 -1.23 22.49 12.06
CA ASN A 8 -0.39 23.31 12.94
C ASN A 8 0.55 22.50 13.84
N ILE A 9 0.53 21.17 13.77
CA ILE A 9 1.45 20.32 14.53
C ILE A 9 2.59 19.82 13.65
N SER A 10 3.74 19.56 14.27
CA SER A 10 4.88 18.97 13.56
C SER A 10 4.70 17.45 13.38
N PRO A 11 5.41 16.83 12.43
CA PRO A 11 5.46 15.37 12.34
C PRO A 11 5.94 14.69 13.63
N GLU A 12 6.91 15.28 14.34
CA GLU A 12 7.41 14.76 15.62
C GLU A 12 6.33 14.77 16.70
N GLU A 13 5.54 15.86 16.79
CA GLU A 13 4.41 15.95 17.70
C GLU A 13 3.33 14.93 17.34
N PHE A 14 3.03 14.77 16.05
CA PHE A 14 2.06 13.77 15.57
C PHE A 14 2.48 12.34 15.96
N LEU A 15 3.73 11.95 15.71
CA LEU A 15 4.24 10.62 16.06
C LEU A 15 4.26 10.39 17.58
N ARG A 16 4.61 11.42 18.36
CA ARG A 16 4.64 11.35 19.82
C ARG A 16 3.25 11.20 20.43
N ASP A 17 2.25 11.93 19.93
CA ASP A 17 0.98 12.08 20.65
C ASP A 17 -0.20 11.34 19.99
N TYR A 18 -0.16 11.08 18.67
CA TYR A 18 -1.32 10.61 17.91
C TYR A 18 -1.10 9.28 17.20
N TRP A 19 0.03 9.10 16.50
CA TRP A 19 0.32 7.90 15.71
C TRP A 19 0.17 6.62 16.54
N GLN A 20 -0.69 5.72 16.09
CA GLN A 20 -1.11 4.47 16.74
C GLN A 20 -1.68 4.62 18.16
N LYS A 21 -2.18 5.81 18.53
CA LYS A 21 -2.64 6.12 19.89
C LYS A 21 -4.07 6.66 19.91
N LYS A 22 -4.34 7.72 19.16
CA LYS A 22 -5.63 8.41 19.20
C LYS A 22 -5.93 9.15 17.89
N PRO A 23 -7.22 9.35 17.56
CA PRO A 23 -7.65 10.04 16.36
C PRO A 23 -7.25 11.52 16.37
N LEU A 24 -7.11 12.10 15.17
CA LEU A 24 -6.84 13.53 14.98
C LEU A 24 -7.63 14.08 13.81
N LEU A 25 -8.44 15.12 14.06
CA LEU A 25 -9.06 15.92 13.02
C LEU A 25 -8.16 17.12 12.66
N ILE A 26 -7.89 17.27 11.37
CA ILE A 26 -7.00 18.29 10.81
C ILE A 26 -7.82 19.10 9.81
N ARG A 27 -8.15 20.34 10.16
CA ARG A 27 -8.96 21.21 9.31
C ARG A 27 -8.10 21.84 8.21
N GLN A 28 -8.59 21.79 6.97
CA GLN A 28 -7.92 22.37 5.81
C GLN A 28 -6.46 21.91 5.69
N ALA A 29 -6.26 20.60 5.86
CA ALA A 29 -4.98 19.92 5.76
C ALA A 29 -4.38 20.05 4.35
N TRP A 30 -5.21 19.88 3.32
CA TRP A 30 -4.77 19.96 1.94
C TRP A 30 -5.89 20.46 1.02
N THR A 31 -5.66 21.55 0.30
CA THR A 31 -6.63 22.15 -0.63
C THR A 31 -6.04 22.44 -2.01
N ASP A 32 -4.72 22.24 -2.17
CA ASP A 32 -3.98 22.57 -3.38
C ASP A 32 -3.83 21.32 -4.24
N PHE A 33 -4.90 20.98 -4.96
CA PHE A 33 -4.92 19.85 -5.88
C PHE A 33 -4.61 20.34 -7.30
N PRO A 34 -3.60 19.76 -7.98
CA PRO A 34 -3.35 20.07 -9.39
C PRO A 34 -4.57 19.78 -10.27
N GLU A 35 -5.29 18.71 -9.95
CA GLU A 35 -6.53 18.27 -10.58
C GLU A 35 -7.39 17.56 -9.54
N LEU A 36 -8.71 17.65 -9.66
CA LEU A 36 -9.64 16.88 -8.83
C LEU A 36 -10.14 15.67 -9.61
N ILE A 37 -10.00 14.48 -9.01
CA ILE A 37 -10.67 13.28 -9.55
C ILE A 37 -12.18 13.44 -9.33
N ASP A 38 -12.91 13.61 -10.42
CA ASP A 38 -14.37 13.61 -10.42
C ASP A 38 -14.93 12.18 -10.58
N PHE A 39 -16.26 12.04 -10.52
CA PHE A 39 -16.89 10.73 -10.65
C PHE A 39 -16.68 10.10 -12.03
N VAL A 40 -16.58 10.90 -13.10
CA VAL A 40 -16.36 10.38 -14.45
C VAL A 40 -14.98 9.73 -14.53
N ARG A 41 -13.95 10.44 -14.06
CA ARG A 41 -12.59 9.92 -14.02
C ARG A 41 -12.48 8.69 -13.12
N LEU A 42 -13.09 8.71 -11.94
CA LEU A 42 -13.09 7.54 -11.04
C LEU A 42 -13.81 6.33 -11.68
N ALA A 43 -14.91 6.56 -12.40
CA ALA A 43 -15.64 5.52 -13.12
C ALA A 43 -14.82 4.90 -14.27
N GLU A 44 -14.00 5.70 -14.97
CA GLU A 44 -13.07 5.18 -15.97
C GLU A 44 -12.04 4.25 -15.34
N LEU A 45 -11.46 4.63 -14.19
CA LEU A 45 -10.51 3.79 -13.48
C LEU A 45 -11.17 2.50 -12.98
N ALA A 46 -12.39 2.59 -12.44
CA ALA A 46 -13.15 1.44 -11.97
C ALA A 46 -13.62 0.48 -13.09
N ALA A 47 -13.54 0.89 -14.35
CA ALA A 47 -13.89 0.08 -15.51
C ALA A 47 -12.71 -0.75 -16.04
N ARG A 48 -11.49 -0.53 -15.54
CA ARG A 48 -10.29 -1.25 -15.98
C ARG A 48 -10.20 -2.63 -15.32
N ASP A 49 -9.77 -3.63 -16.09
CA ASP A 49 -9.65 -5.01 -15.63
C ASP A 49 -8.48 -5.22 -14.65
N ASP A 50 -7.47 -4.35 -14.69
CA ASP A 50 -6.28 -4.37 -13.82
C ASP A 50 -6.44 -3.54 -12.54
N VAL A 51 -7.64 -3.01 -12.25
CA VAL A 51 -7.90 -2.14 -11.11
C VAL A 51 -8.95 -2.73 -10.19
N GLU A 52 -8.55 -2.99 -8.94
CA GLU A 52 -9.49 -3.42 -7.91
C GLU A 52 -10.47 -2.28 -7.56
N SER A 53 -11.75 -2.53 -7.80
CA SER A 53 -12.82 -1.59 -7.46
C SER A 53 -14.03 -2.32 -6.89
N ARG A 54 -14.79 -1.60 -6.05
CA ARG A 54 -15.96 -2.14 -5.36
C ARG A 54 -17.08 -1.12 -5.34
N LEU A 55 -18.30 -1.58 -5.51
CA LEU A 55 -19.52 -0.81 -5.37
C LEU A 55 -20.32 -1.37 -4.21
N ILE A 56 -20.63 -0.52 -3.24
CA ILE A 56 -21.40 -0.86 -2.06
C ILE A 56 -22.72 -0.07 -2.10
N GLU A 57 -23.83 -0.77 -1.91
CA GLU A 57 -25.16 -0.14 -1.80
C GLU A 57 -25.83 -0.58 -0.49
N TYR A 58 -26.52 0.35 0.18
CA TYR A 58 -27.37 0.04 1.32
C TYR A 58 -28.81 0.44 1.01
N LYS A 59 -29.64 -0.54 0.62
CA LYS A 59 -31.04 -0.31 0.21
C LYS A 59 -31.95 -1.33 0.86
N ASN A 60 -33.14 -0.90 1.27
CA ASN A 60 -34.14 -1.75 1.91
C ASN A 60 -33.57 -2.57 3.09
N GLN A 61 -32.75 -1.92 3.93
CA GLN A 61 -32.08 -2.52 5.09
C GLN A 61 -31.11 -3.67 4.75
N SER A 62 -30.61 -3.73 3.52
CA SER A 62 -29.71 -4.78 3.05
C SER A 62 -28.49 -4.18 2.36
N TRP A 63 -27.32 -4.73 2.71
CA TRP A 63 -26.04 -4.41 2.09
C TRP A 63 -25.83 -5.24 0.83
N LYS A 64 -25.40 -4.59 -0.24
CA LYS A 64 -24.96 -5.23 -1.48
C LYS A 64 -23.54 -4.82 -1.80
N LEU A 65 -22.76 -5.78 -2.27
CA LEU A 65 -21.40 -5.58 -2.75
C LEU A 65 -21.29 -6.15 -4.17
N GLU A 66 -20.81 -5.32 -5.08
CA GLU A 66 -20.35 -5.75 -6.41
C GLU A 66 -18.86 -5.44 -6.52
N ASN A 67 -18.09 -6.35 -7.10
CA ASN A 67 -16.69 -6.10 -7.45
C ASN A 67 -16.61 -5.69 -8.92
N GLY A 68 -15.67 -4.81 -9.24
CA GLY A 68 -15.38 -4.42 -10.61
C GLY A 68 -14.71 -5.55 -11.40
N PRO A 69 -14.39 -5.29 -12.67
CA PRO A 69 -14.55 -4.02 -13.38
C PRO A 69 -16.01 -3.64 -13.65
N PHE A 70 -16.32 -2.35 -13.68
CA PHE A 70 -17.69 -1.86 -13.91
C PHE A 70 -17.89 -1.29 -15.32
N SER A 71 -18.89 -1.80 -16.04
CA SER A 71 -19.31 -1.19 -17.30
C SER A 71 -19.96 0.18 -17.08
N SER A 72 -19.78 1.12 -18.02
CA SER A 72 -20.44 2.43 -17.97
C SER A 72 -21.97 2.31 -17.89
N ALA A 73 -22.55 1.28 -18.49
CA ALA A 73 -23.98 1.00 -18.41
C ALA A 73 -24.45 0.63 -17.00
N ARG A 74 -23.61 -0.07 -16.20
CA ARG A 74 -23.91 -0.39 -14.79
C ARG A 74 -23.89 0.86 -13.91
N LEU A 75 -22.90 1.72 -14.10
CA LEU A 75 -22.75 2.95 -13.31
C LEU A 75 -23.84 3.99 -13.64
N LYS A 76 -24.26 4.09 -14.91
CA LYS A 76 -25.39 4.95 -15.32
C LYS A 76 -26.75 4.54 -14.74
N ARG A 77 -26.90 3.31 -14.25
CA ARG A 77 -28.13 2.81 -13.61
C ARG A 77 -28.17 3.06 -12.09
N LEU A 78 -27.10 3.59 -11.50
CA LEU A 78 -27.08 3.94 -10.09
C LEU A 78 -28.10 5.05 -9.81
N GLY A 79 -28.72 4.96 -8.63
CA GLY A 79 -29.64 6.00 -8.18
C GLY A 79 -28.90 7.26 -7.72
N GLU A 80 -29.65 8.24 -7.23
CA GLU A 80 -29.07 9.50 -6.75
C GLU A 80 -28.53 9.42 -5.30
N THR A 81 -28.77 8.32 -4.57
CA THR A 81 -28.42 8.16 -3.14
C THR A 81 -28.03 6.73 -2.75
N ASP A 82 -27.45 6.59 -1.55
CA ASP A 82 -27.29 5.32 -0.81
C ASP A 82 -26.39 4.27 -1.47
N TRP A 83 -25.33 4.75 -2.13
CA TRP A 83 -24.26 3.90 -2.66
C TRP A 83 -22.90 4.59 -2.54
N THR A 84 -21.83 3.83 -2.65
CA THR A 84 -20.46 4.34 -2.76
C THR A 84 -19.64 3.42 -3.65
N ILE A 85 -18.81 4.00 -4.51
CA ILE A 85 -17.80 3.25 -5.27
C ILE A 85 -16.43 3.53 -4.68
N LEU A 86 -15.56 2.53 -4.62
CA LEU A 86 -14.21 2.58 -4.10
C LEU A 86 -13.26 2.02 -5.16
N VAL A 87 -12.16 2.71 -5.42
CA VAL A 87 -11.12 2.31 -6.36
C VAL A 87 -9.79 2.30 -5.62
N GLN A 88 -9.15 1.13 -5.58
CA GLN A 88 -7.89 0.92 -4.85
C GLN A 88 -6.68 1.39 -5.66
N ASN A 89 -5.56 1.61 -4.99
CA ASN A 89 -4.26 1.95 -5.60
C ASN A 89 -4.32 3.04 -6.68
N VAL A 90 -5.12 4.10 -6.50
CA VAL A 90 -5.24 5.17 -7.52
C VAL A 90 -3.90 5.91 -7.71
N ASN A 91 -3.04 5.91 -6.69
CA ASN A 91 -1.66 6.37 -6.78
C ASN A 91 -0.84 5.65 -7.88
N HIS A 92 -1.17 4.41 -8.24
CA HIS A 92 -0.49 3.68 -9.33
C HIS A 92 -0.91 4.15 -10.74
N LEU A 93 -1.98 4.95 -10.83
CA LEU A 93 -2.64 5.28 -12.10
C LEU A 93 -2.60 6.79 -12.40
N VAL A 94 -2.45 7.60 -11.35
CA VAL A 94 -2.56 9.07 -11.45
C VAL A 94 -1.37 9.74 -10.75
N PRO A 95 -0.49 10.44 -11.49
CA PRO A 95 0.74 11.02 -10.94
C PRO A 95 0.53 11.92 -9.70
N HIS A 96 -0.41 12.88 -9.77
CA HIS A 96 -0.62 13.81 -8.65
C HIS A 96 -1.22 13.13 -7.39
N ILE A 97 -1.83 11.96 -7.54
CA ILE A 97 -2.31 11.14 -6.42
C ILE A 97 -1.14 10.38 -5.79
N SER A 98 -0.19 9.91 -6.60
CA SER A 98 1.09 9.37 -6.12
C SER A 98 1.87 10.43 -5.33
N ASP A 99 1.98 11.65 -5.88
CA ASP A 99 2.63 12.77 -5.19
C ASP A 99 2.00 13.03 -3.82
N LEU A 100 0.67 12.98 -3.71
CA LEU A 100 -0.03 13.16 -2.44
C LEU A 100 0.30 12.04 -1.44
N LEU A 101 0.32 10.77 -1.86
CA LEU A 101 0.68 9.63 -1.01
C LEU A 101 2.10 9.81 -0.45
N TYR A 102 3.07 10.14 -1.29
CA TYR A 102 4.47 10.26 -0.88
C TYR A 102 4.81 11.56 -0.12
N ARG A 103 3.86 12.49 0.05
CA ARG A 103 4.01 13.60 1.02
C ARG A 103 3.94 13.14 2.48
N PHE A 104 3.50 11.91 2.76
CA PHE A 104 3.52 11.29 4.09
C PHE A 104 4.90 10.69 4.45
N ASN A 105 5.97 11.15 3.80
CA ASN A 105 7.37 10.72 3.98
C ASN A 105 8.00 11.03 5.36
N PHE A 106 7.23 11.58 6.30
CA PHE A 106 7.61 11.59 7.73
C PHE A 106 7.43 10.22 8.39
N LEU A 107 6.84 9.26 7.68
CA LEU A 107 6.80 7.84 8.02
C LEU A 107 7.58 7.01 6.98
N PRO A 108 8.20 5.88 7.38
CA PRO A 108 8.90 5.01 6.45
C PRO A 108 7.97 4.46 5.36
N TYR A 109 8.47 4.32 4.13
CA TYR A 109 7.70 3.75 3.02
C TYR A 109 7.32 2.28 3.24
N THR A 110 8.02 1.54 4.11
CA THR A 110 7.60 0.20 4.56
C THR A 110 6.24 0.19 5.26
N ARG A 111 5.79 1.34 5.76
CA ARG A 111 4.48 1.51 6.39
C ARG A 111 3.43 2.09 5.45
N LEU A 112 3.77 2.70 4.33
CA LEU A 112 2.77 3.15 3.36
C LEU A 112 2.19 1.95 2.60
N ASP A 113 0.88 1.97 2.32
CA ASP A 113 0.26 0.94 1.47
C ASP A 113 -0.16 1.53 0.12
N ASP A 114 -1.29 2.23 0.08
CA ASP A 114 -1.86 2.78 -1.12
C ASP A 114 -2.74 4.00 -0.84
N LEU A 115 -3.23 4.63 -1.92
CA LEU A 115 -4.24 5.67 -1.86
C LEU A 115 -5.50 5.19 -2.59
N MET A 116 -6.52 4.85 -1.81
CA MET A 116 -7.85 4.50 -2.29
C MET A 116 -8.71 5.75 -2.42
N ILE A 117 -9.49 5.86 -3.51
CA ILE A 117 -10.47 6.93 -3.67
C ILE A 117 -11.87 6.36 -3.67
N SER A 118 -12.74 6.93 -2.86
CA SER A 118 -14.18 6.64 -2.87
C SER A 118 -14.99 7.83 -3.34
N TYR A 119 -16.02 7.58 -4.14
CA TYR A 119 -17.09 8.53 -4.44
C TYR A 119 -18.39 8.07 -3.81
N ALA A 120 -19.09 9.00 -3.17
CA ALA A 120 -20.40 8.74 -2.59
C ALA A 120 -21.35 9.93 -2.83
N PRO A 121 -22.55 9.73 -3.42
CA PRO A 121 -23.65 10.68 -3.31
C PRO A 121 -24.29 10.66 -1.90
N PRO A 122 -25.28 11.54 -1.61
CA PRO A 122 -25.92 11.58 -0.30
C PRO A 122 -26.42 10.21 0.19
N GLY A 123 -26.21 9.93 1.47
CA GLY A 123 -26.52 8.63 2.09
C GLY A 123 -25.50 7.53 1.79
N GLY A 124 -24.60 7.73 0.82
CA GLY A 124 -23.54 6.78 0.49
C GLY A 124 -22.59 6.52 1.67
N THR A 125 -22.38 5.24 1.97
CA THR A 125 -21.58 4.79 3.11
C THR A 125 -21.15 3.32 2.93
N VAL A 126 -20.13 2.91 3.69
CA VAL A 126 -19.74 1.50 3.87
C VAL A 126 -20.20 0.92 5.22
N GLY A 127 -20.96 1.71 6.00
CA GLY A 127 -21.42 1.33 7.33
C GLY A 127 -20.38 1.56 8.43
N PRO A 128 -20.77 1.43 9.70
CA PRO A 128 -19.82 1.46 10.81
C PRO A 128 -18.88 0.26 10.74
N HIS A 129 -17.58 0.48 10.77
CA HIS A 129 -16.55 -0.56 10.72
C HIS A 129 -15.27 -0.09 11.41
N TYR A 130 -14.28 -0.97 11.54
CA TYR A 130 -12.94 -0.60 11.93
C TYR A 130 -11.92 -1.27 11.02
N ASP A 131 -10.78 -0.63 10.86
CA ASP A 131 -9.65 -1.17 10.12
C ASP A 131 -8.57 -1.73 11.04
N SER A 132 -7.75 -2.63 10.52
CA SER A 132 -6.59 -3.15 11.26
C SER A 132 -5.32 -2.33 11.05
N TYR A 133 -5.44 -1.18 10.38
CA TYR A 133 -4.33 -0.32 9.99
C TYR A 133 -4.64 1.16 10.28
N ASP A 134 -3.58 1.97 10.25
CA ASP A 134 -3.65 3.42 10.30
C ASP A 134 -4.19 3.98 8.96
N VAL A 135 -5.01 5.02 9.02
CA VAL A 135 -5.54 5.68 7.81
C VAL A 135 -5.71 7.17 8.01
N PHE A 136 -5.43 7.95 6.96
CA PHE A 136 -5.87 9.34 6.85
C PHE A 136 -7.00 9.45 5.82
N LEU A 137 -8.12 10.03 6.23
CA LEU A 137 -9.32 10.21 5.45
C LEU A 137 -9.42 11.69 5.05
N LEU A 138 -8.97 12.02 3.84
CA LEU A 138 -9.00 13.38 3.29
C LEU A 138 -10.30 13.59 2.50
N GLN A 139 -11.10 14.56 2.90
CA GLN A 139 -12.34 14.91 2.20
C GLN A 139 -12.04 15.79 0.98
N VAL A 140 -12.52 15.40 -0.20
CA VAL A 140 -12.28 16.13 -1.44
C VAL A 140 -13.61 16.35 -2.17
N GLY A 141 -14.12 17.59 -2.05
CA GLY A 141 -15.42 17.97 -2.61
C GLY A 141 -16.59 17.44 -1.77
N GLY A 142 -17.75 18.09 -1.83
CA GLY A 142 -18.91 17.76 -1.00
C GLY A 142 -18.62 17.79 0.50
N GLN A 143 -19.49 17.15 1.27
CA GLN A 143 -19.41 17.05 2.73
C GLN A 143 -19.70 15.62 3.19
N LYS A 144 -18.94 15.13 4.17
CA LYS A 144 -19.12 13.81 4.77
C LYS A 144 -19.16 13.93 6.29
N ARG A 145 -20.20 13.37 6.90
CA ARG A 145 -20.28 13.24 8.36
C ARG A 145 -19.49 12.01 8.78
N TRP A 146 -18.52 12.21 9.65
CA TRP A 146 -17.73 11.16 10.26
C TRP A 146 -18.07 11.06 11.73
N GLN A 147 -18.42 9.86 12.16
CA GLN A 147 -18.58 9.50 13.56
C GLN A 147 -17.52 8.47 13.91
N ILE A 148 -16.98 8.53 15.12
CA ILE A 148 -15.98 7.56 15.59
C ILE A 148 -16.30 7.06 16.99
N SER A 149 -15.76 5.88 17.32
CA SER A 149 -15.85 5.28 18.64
C SER A 149 -14.59 4.46 18.92
N SER A 150 -14.12 4.54 20.16
CA SER A 150 -13.07 3.64 20.68
C SER A 150 -13.62 2.27 21.11
N ASP A 151 -14.94 2.08 21.06
CA ASP A 151 -15.63 0.84 21.43
C ASP A 151 -15.32 -0.29 20.43
N ASP A 152 -14.76 -1.39 20.92
CA ASP A 152 -14.44 -2.59 20.16
C ASP A 152 -15.48 -3.71 20.33
N ALA A 153 -16.57 -3.45 21.08
CA ALA A 153 -17.37 -4.49 21.71
C ALA A 153 -18.60 -4.99 20.92
N SER A 154 -18.76 -4.64 19.65
CA SER A 154 -19.90 -5.10 18.85
C SER A 154 -19.47 -6.07 17.76
N GLY A 155 -20.07 -7.25 17.75
CA GLY A 155 -19.89 -8.21 16.66
C GLY A 155 -20.33 -7.62 15.32
N PHE A 156 -20.02 -8.33 14.24
CA PHE A 156 -20.43 -7.93 12.89
C PHE A 156 -21.84 -8.42 12.56
N ILE A 157 -22.50 -7.76 11.60
CA ILE A 157 -23.70 -8.30 10.97
C ILE A 157 -23.30 -9.57 10.20
N GLU A 158 -23.76 -10.73 10.66
CA GLU A 158 -23.29 -12.05 10.18
C GLU A 158 -23.44 -12.25 8.67
N ASP A 159 -24.56 -11.78 8.09
CA ASP A 159 -24.89 -11.99 6.67
C ASP A 159 -24.54 -10.80 5.76
N ALA A 160 -23.83 -9.79 6.28
CA ALA A 160 -23.41 -8.67 5.45
C ALA A 160 -22.22 -9.07 4.55
N PRO A 161 -22.20 -8.70 3.26
CA PRO A 161 -21.08 -9.00 2.35
C PRO A 161 -19.81 -8.18 2.67
N ILE A 162 -19.89 -7.28 3.64
CA ILE A 162 -18.81 -6.42 4.14
C ILE A 162 -18.85 -6.42 5.67
N ARG A 163 -17.73 -6.11 6.32
CA ARG A 163 -17.62 -6.08 7.79
C ARG A 163 -18.28 -4.83 8.36
N VAL A 164 -19.57 -4.93 8.67
CA VAL A 164 -20.34 -3.87 9.32
C VAL A 164 -20.59 -4.22 10.77
N LEU A 165 -20.29 -3.31 11.68
CA LEU A 165 -20.59 -3.44 13.09
C LEU A 165 -22.11 -3.48 13.30
N LYS A 166 -22.56 -4.42 14.13
CA LYS A 166 -23.98 -4.59 14.45
C LYS A 166 -24.50 -3.42 15.29
N ASP A 167 -23.70 -2.99 16.26
CA ASP A 167 -24.01 -1.89 17.17
C ASP A 167 -22.89 -0.85 17.05
N PHE A 168 -23.24 0.44 16.99
CA PHE A 168 -22.26 1.52 16.90
C PHE A 168 -22.71 2.70 17.76
N ASN A 169 -21.90 3.01 18.76
CA ASN A 169 -22.15 4.09 19.72
C ASN A 169 -21.13 5.20 19.47
N PRO A 170 -21.49 6.27 18.74
CA PRO A 170 -20.55 7.32 18.40
C PRO A 170 -20.15 8.14 19.64
N GLU A 171 -18.85 8.35 19.83
CA GLU A 171 -18.28 9.17 20.89
C GLU A 171 -17.97 10.59 20.42
N GLN A 172 -17.58 10.72 19.14
CA GLN A 172 -17.25 11.99 18.51
C GLN A 172 -17.84 12.03 17.10
N GLU A 173 -18.21 13.23 16.66
CA GLU A 173 -18.83 13.48 15.37
C GLU A 173 -18.32 14.79 14.77
N TRP A 174 -18.05 14.77 13.46
CA TRP A 174 -17.75 15.96 12.69
C TRP A 174 -18.34 15.88 11.29
N VAL A 175 -18.64 17.04 10.71
CA VAL A 175 -18.78 17.17 9.26
C VAL A 175 -17.43 17.64 8.72
N LEU A 176 -16.85 16.87 7.80
CA LEU A 176 -15.64 17.24 7.07
C LEU A 176 -16.04 17.92 5.77
N GLU A 177 -15.36 19.02 5.48
CA GLU A 177 -15.48 19.79 4.23
C GLU A 177 -14.25 19.54 3.34
N HIS A 178 -14.29 20.03 2.09
CA HIS A 178 -13.16 19.93 1.18
C HIS A 178 -11.84 20.38 1.84
N GLY A 179 -10.87 19.48 1.85
CA GLY A 179 -9.52 19.66 2.39
C GLY A 179 -9.36 19.35 3.88
N ASP A 180 -10.44 19.03 4.59
CA ASP A 180 -10.32 18.49 5.96
C ASP A 180 -9.88 17.02 5.93
N MET A 181 -9.09 16.62 6.92
CA MET A 181 -8.53 15.29 7.02
C MET A 181 -8.72 14.70 8.42
N LEU A 182 -9.15 13.44 8.49
CA LEU A 182 -9.30 12.70 9.74
C LEU A 182 -8.29 11.54 9.78
N TYR A 183 -7.38 11.57 10.74
CA TYR A 183 -6.50 10.44 11.05
C TYR A 183 -7.17 9.50 12.05
N LEU A 184 -7.12 8.20 11.77
CA LEU A 184 -7.59 7.13 12.66
C LEU A 184 -6.48 6.08 12.85
N PRO A 185 -6.13 5.74 14.11
CA PRO A 185 -5.28 4.59 14.38
C PRO A 185 -6.05 3.27 14.21
N PRO A 186 -5.36 2.11 14.19
CA PRO A 186 -5.99 0.81 14.03
C PRO A 186 -7.09 0.58 15.08
N LYS A 187 -8.13 -0.12 14.67
CA LYS A 187 -9.26 -0.58 15.49
C LYS A 187 -10.18 0.51 16.05
N TYR A 188 -10.01 1.77 15.67
CA TYR A 188 -11.05 2.77 15.93
C TYR A 188 -12.24 2.54 15.00
N ALA A 189 -13.39 2.27 15.60
CA ALA A 189 -14.64 2.17 14.87
C ALA A 189 -15.01 3.54 14.29
N HIS A 190 -15.44 3.55 13.05
CA HIS A 190 -15.77 4.78 12.34
C HIS A 190 -16.90 4.56 11.34
N TYR A 191 -17.69 5.62 11.15
CA TYR A 191 -18.87 5.63 10.31
C TYR A 191 -18.96 6.93 9.52
N GLY A 192 -18.61 6.84 8.24
CA GLY A 192 -18.67 7.95 7.29
C GLY A 192 -19.94 7.89 6.45
N VAL A 193 -20.75 8.96 6.46
CA VAL A 193 -21.95 9.09 5.63
C VAL A 193 -21.86 10.37 4.81
N ALA A 194 -21.92 10.23 3.49
CA ALA A 194 -21.94 11.39 2.59
C ALA A 194 -23.23 12.20 2.78
N LEU A 195 -23.07 13.51 2.97
CA LEU A 195 -24.17 14.47 3.06
C LEU A 195 -24.41 15.13 1.70
N GLU A 196 -23.33 15.35 0.95
CA GLU A 196 -23.32 15.86 -0.42
C GLU A 196 -22.43 14.97 -1.29
N PRO A 197 -22.63 14.94 -2.62
CA PRO A 197 -21.75 14.22 -3.54
C PRO A 197 -20.30 14.69 -3.38
N GLY A 198 -19.40 13.75 -3.12
CA GLY A 198 -17.99 14.07 -2.90
C GLY A 198 -17.11 12.85 -2.82
N MET A 199 -15.80 13.11 -2.78
CA MET A 199 -14.78 12.09 -2.70
C MET A 199 -14.19 12.01 -1.29
N THR A 200 -13.72 10.82 -0.93
CA THR A 200 -12.77 10.66 0.18
C THR A 200 -11.55 9.92 -0.32
N TYR A 201 -10.39 10.53 -0.11
CA TYR A 201 -9.09 9.96 -0.42
C TYR A 201 -8.56 9.33 0.87
N SER A 202 -8.44 8.01 0.88
CA SER A 202 -7.98 7.24 2.01
C SER A 202 -6.52 6.88 1.81
N ILE A 203 -5.64 7.52 2.57
CA ILE A 203 -4.21 7.22 2.59
C ILE A 203 -4.00 6.09 3.60
N GLY A 204 -3.82 4.88 3.07
CA GLY A 204 -3.69 3.65 3.85
C GLY A 204 -2.24 3.37 4.26
N PHE A 205 -2.09 2.73 5.41
CA PHE A 205 -0.80 2.25 5.89
C PHE A 205 -0.84 0.74 6.11
N ARG A 206 0.31 0.08 5.95
CA ARG A 206 0.48 -1.33 6.26
C ARG A 206 0.58 -1.55 7.76
N ALA A 207 -0.09 -2.59 8.23
CA ALA A 207 0.01 -3.12 9.58
C ALA A 207 -0.12 -4.65 9.52
N PRO A 208 0.93 -5.35 9.07
CA PRO A 208 0.86 -6.79 8.83
C PRO A 208 0.68 -7.55 10.14
N LYS A 209 -0.07 -8.65 10.08
CA LYS A 209 -0.30 -9.49 11.27
C LYS A 209 0.92 -10.34 11.54
N THR A 210 1.17 -10.68 12.81
CA THR A 210 2.27 -11.58 13.19
C THR A 210 2.22 -12.91 12.43
N GLN A 211 1.03 -13.50 12.24
CA GLN A 211 0.87 -14.75 11.51
C GLN A 211 1.26 -14.60 10.02
N GLU A 212 0.93 -13.48 9.40
CA GLU A 212 1.29 -13.18 8.01
C GLU A 212 2.80 -13.09 7.85
N ILE A 213 3.46 -12.30 8.71
CA ILE A 213 4.92 -12.17 8.72
C ILE A 213 5.60 -13.51 8.97
N ALA A 214 5.12 -14.29 9.94
CA ALA A 214 5.69 -15.61 10.23
C ALA A 214 5.56 -16.58 9.05
N SER A 215 4.39 -16.63 8.41
CA SER A 215 4.17 -17.46 7.23
C SER A 215 5.06 -17.04 6.06
N LYS A 216 5.12 -15.74 5.75
CA LYS A 216 5.93 -15.22 4.64
C LYS A 216 7.42 -15.36 4.87
N PHE A 217 7.88 -15.21 6.11
CA PHE A 217 9.28 -15.44 6.45
C PHE A 217 9.67 -16.92 6.30
N LEU A 218 8.78 -17.86 6.65
CA LEU A 218 9.04 -19.28 6.43
C LEU A 218 9.05 -19.66 4.94
N GLU A 219 8.22 -19.01 4.11
CA GLU A 219 8.28 -19.13 2.65
C GLU A 219 9.63 -18.60 2.12
N TYR A 220 10.05 -17.42 2.55
CA TYR A 220 11.37 -16.86 2.19
C TYR A 220 12.54 -17.78 2.59
N LEU A 221 12.53 -18.31 3.80
CA LEU A 221 13.59 -19.22 4.27
C LEU A 221 13.64 -20.54 3.47
N GLN A 222 12.54 -20.96 2.84
CA GLN A 222 12.53 -22.15 1.99
C GLN A 222 13.41 -21.96 0.75
N ASP A 223 13.46 -20.76 0.20
CA ASP A 223 14.24 -20.46 -1.01
C ASP A 223 15.70 -20.13 -0.68
N GLU A 224 15.97 -19.51 0.48
CA GLU A 224 17.29 -19.00 0.83
C GLU A 224 18.16 -19.97 1.67
N LEU A 225 17.56 -20.92 2.39
CA LEU A 225 18.32 -21.86 3.21
C LEU A 225 18.65 -23.16 2.46
N CYS A 226 19.94 -23.43 2.29
CA CYS A 226 20.43 -24.75 1.89
C CYS A 226 21.00 -25.49 3.12
N LEU A 227 20.26 -26.48 3.62
CA LEU A 227 20.65 -27.28 4.79
C LEU A 227 21.20 -28.65 4.38
N ASP A 228 22.42 -28.97 4.84
CA ASP A 228 23.04 -30.26 4.57
C ASP A 228 22.58 -31.39 5.51
N GLY A 229 22.60 -32.60 4.95
CA GLY A 229 22.46 -33.87 5.67
C GLY A 229 21.22 -34.66 5.27
N ILE A 230 21.20 -35.93 5.66
CA ILE A 230 20.08 -36.85 5.48
C ILE A 230 19.77 -37.47 6.85
N TYR A 231 18.50 -37.75 7.13
CA TYR A 231 18.15 -38.54 8.30
C TYR A 231 18.91 -39.88 8.28
N ALA A 232 19.50 -40.25 9.42
CA ALA A 232 20.19 -41.53 9.59
C ALA A 232 20.01 -42.04 11.01
N ASP A 233 19.82 -43.34 11.14
CA ASP A 233 19.66 -44.10 12.39
C ASP A 233 20.41 -45.45 12.32
N PRO A 234 21.75 -45.43 12.19
CA PRO A 234 22.55 -46.66 12.10
C PRO A 234 22.39 -47.59 13.32
N ASP A 235 21.91 -47.05 14.45
CA ASP A 235 21.67 -47.77 15.70
C ASP A 235 20.22 -48.25 15.87
N ALA A 236 19.43 -48.27 14.78
CA ALA A 236 18.03 -48.71 14.81
C ALA A 236 17.91 -50.16 15.35
N THR A 237 16.85 -50.40 16.13
CA THR A 237 16.57 -51.71 16.74
C THR A 237 15.21 -52.24 16.30
N VAL A 238 15.00 -53.55 16.39
CA VAL A 238 13.72 -54.18 16.03
C VAL A 238 12.62 -53.68 16.95
N THR A 239 11.51 -53.22 16.35
CA THR A 239 10.31 -52.77 17.08
C THR A 239 9.14 -53.73 16.89
N ASN A 240 8.31 -53.87 17.92
CA ASN A 240 7.00 -54.54 17.85
C ASN A 240 5.84 -53.51 17.79
N THR A 241 6.16 -52.22 17.75
CA THR A 241 5.21 -51.08 17.68
C THR A 241 5.53 -50.17 16.49
N PRO A 242 5.50 -50.66 15.24
CA PRO A 242 6.01 -49.94 14.06
C PRO A 242 5.26 -48.64 13.70
N ALA A 243 4.09 -48.40 14.27
CA ALA A 243 3.32 -47.17 14.07
C ALA A 243 3.59 -46.08 15.14
N GLN A 244 4.36 -46.39 16.18
CA GLN A 244 4.71 -45.43 17.22
C GLN A 244 5.80 -44.49 16.70
N ILE A 245 5.56 -43.18 16.80
CA ILE A 245 6.64 -42.19 16.63
C ILE A 245 7.56 -42.33 17.83
N ASP A 246 8.75 -42.90 17.62
CA ASP A 246 9.71 -43.08 18.69
C ASP A 246 10.39 -41.75 19.04
N GLN A 247 10.80 -41.65 20.31
CA GLN A 247 11.40 -40.42 20.82
C GLN A 247 12.75 -40.08 20.17
N GLN A 248 13.50 -41.09 19.70
CA GLN A 248 14.80 -40.86 19.06
C GLN A 248 14.60 -40.26 17.67
N PHE A 249 13.66 -40.78 16.88
CA PHE A 249 13.25 -40.19 15.60
C PHE A 249 12.81 -38.74 15.78
N ALA A 250 11.88 -38.47 16.71
CA ALA A 250 11.41 -37.11 16.98
C ALA A 250 12.56 -36.16 17.39
N THR A 251 13.52 -36.64 18.19
CA THR A 251 14.70 -35.85 18.59
C THR A 251 15.59 -35.55 17.40
N ARG A 252 15.90 -36.55 16.55
CA ARG A 252 16.73 -36.37 15.34
C ARG A 252 16.09 -35.39 14.37
N ILE A 253 14.78 -35.50 14.11
CA ILE A 253 14.04 -34.54 13.29
C ILE A 253 14.07 -33.15 13.93
N GLY A 254 13.88 -33.06 15.25
CA GLY A 254 14.01 -31.80 15.99
C GLY A 254 15.39 -31.16 15.82
N ASP A 255 16.46 -31.94 15.86
CA ASP A 255 17.83 -31.45 15.66
C ASP A 255 18.09 -31.03 14.21
N MET A 256 17.47 -31.69 13.22
CA MET A 256 17.47 -31.22 11.83
C MET A 256 16.75 -29.87 11.69
N LEU A 257 15.57 -29.72 12.31
CA LEU A 257 14.81 -28.47 12.28
C LEU A 257 15.54 -27.31 12.99
N LYS A 258 16.31 -27.58 14.06
CA LYS A 258 17.14 -26.57 14.74
C LYS A 258 18.25 -25.99 13.86
N LYS A 259 18.59 -26.63 12.73
CA LYS A 259 19.55 -26.07 11.76
C LYS A 259 18.96 -24.89 10.98
N VAL A 260 17.63 -24.75 10.94
CA VAL A 260 16.96 -23.54 10.42
C VAL A 260 17.30 -22.39 11.37
N THR A 261 18.21 -21.53 10.94
CA THR A 261 18.69 -20.38 11.71
C THR A 261 18.72 -19.15 10.83
N TRP A 262 18.60 -17.97 11.43
CA TRP A 262 18.64 -16.68 10.74
C TRP A 262 19.30 -15.63 11.62
N ASN A 263 19.75 -14.54 11.02
CA ASN A 263 20.34 -13.39 11.71
C ASN A 263 19.66 -12.08 11.28
N GLU A 264 20.16 -10.94 11.76
CA GLU A 264 19.61 -9.63 11.42
C GLU A 264 19.69 -9.31 9.92
N LYS A 265 20.72 -9.79 9.21
CA LYS A 265 20.85 -9.62 7.76
C LYS A 265 19.78 -10.41 7.01
N THR A 266 19.52 -11.66 7.39
CA THR A 266 18.42 -12.47 6.84
C THR A 266 17.07 -11.80 7.03
N ILE A 267 16.83 -11.21 8.21
CA ILE A 267 15.59 -10.48 8.50
C ILE A 267 15.49 -9.21 7.64
N THR A 268 16.59 -8.47 7.50
CA THR A 268 16.62 -7.22 6.72
C THR A 268 16.39 -7.48 5.23
N ASP A 269 17.00 -8.53 4.68
CA ASP A 269 16.78 -8.96 3.29
C ASP A 269 15.32 -9.38 3.06
N PHE A 270 14.76 -10.19 3.96
CA PHE A 270 13.33 -10.52 3.92
C PHE A 270 12.45 -9.26 3.92
N ILE A 271 12.74 -8.28 4.79
CA ILE A 271 11.97 -7.03 4.85
C ILE A 271 12.09 -6.27 3.52
N GLY A 272 13.31 -6.12 2.99
CA GLY A 272 13.57 -5.42 1.75
C GLY A 272 12.79 -6.01 0.58
N ARG A 273 12.84 -7.33 0.42
CA ARG A 273 12.09 -8.06 -0.61
C ARG A 273 10.58 -7.97 -0.37
N TYR A 274 10.09 -8.47 0.77
CA TYR A 274 8.65 -8.58 1.01
C TYR A 274 7.91 -7.24 0.99
N PHE A 275 8.50 -6.17 1.54
CA PHE A 275 7.81 -4.88 1.59
C PHE A 275 7.97 -4.03 0.32
N SER A 276 8.96 -4.32 -0.52
CA SER A 276 9.05 -3.71 -1.85
C SER A 276 8.23 -4.48 -2.89
N GLU A 277 7.95 -5.76 -2.67
CA GLU A 277 7.17 -6.59 -3.59
C GLU A 277 5.75 -6.02 -3.82
N PRO A 278 5.34 -5.82 -5.08
CA PRO A 278 4.01 -5.33 -5.40
C PRO A 278 2.94 -6.40 -5.14
N LYS A 279 1.67 -5.98 -5.05
CA LYS A 279 0.54 -6.93 -4.92
C LYS A 279 0.50 -7.84 -6.16
N PRO A 280 0.09 -9.12 -6.07
CA PRO A 280 0.16 -10.07 -7.19
C PRO A 280 -0.62 -9.68 -8.47
N HIS A 281 -1.56 -8.74 -8.38
CA HIS A 281 -2.33 -8.23 -9.52
C HIS A 281 -1.75 -6.96 -10.14
N VAL A 282 -0.63 -6.45 -9.61
CA VAL A 282 0.06 -5.28 -10.12
C VAL A 282 1.11 -5.75 -11.13
N PHE A 283 0.94 -5.32 -12.36
CA PHE A 283 1.82 -5.66 -13.47
C PHE A 283 2.50 -4.39 -14.00
N PHE A 284 3.74 -4.55 -14.46
CA PHE A 284 4.47 -3.52 -15.18
C PHE A 284 4.34 -3.77 -16.67
N ASP A 285 3.93 -2.74 -17.40
CA ASP A 285 3.85 -2.79 -18.85
C ASP A 285 5.21 -2.37 -19.41
N GLN A 286 5.86 -3.25 -20.17
CA GLN A 286 7.01 -2.83 -20.97
C GLN A 286 6.49 -1.91 -22.08
N THR A 287 7.06 -0.72 -22.21
CA THR A 287 6.73 0.19 -23.31
C THR A 287 7.06 -0.48 -24.64
N GLU A 288 6.15 -0.44 -25.62
CA GLU A 288 6.36 -1.06 -26.94
C GLU A 288 7.59 -0.52 -27.69
N GLU A 289 8.03 0.70 -27.35
CA GLU A 289 9.23 1.35 -27.89
C GLU A 289 10.19 1.76 -26.75
N LEU A 290 11.04 0.82 -26.31
CA LEU A 290 12.14 1.13 -25.37
C LEU A 290 13.23 1.93 -26.09
N LEU A 291 13.78 2.94 -25.39
CA LEU A 291 14.98 3.64 -25.83
C LEU A 291 16.18 2.68 -25.83
N GLY A 292 17.08 2.81 -26.81
CA GLY A 292 18.39 2.16 -26.72
C GLY A 292 19.24 2.82 -25.63
N TYR A 293 20.24 2.09 -25.11
CA TYR A 293 21.08 2.55 -23.99
C TYR A 293 21.63 3.99 -24.16
N ASP A 294 22.22 4.32 -25.30
CA ASP A 294 22.80 5.65 -25.54
C ASP A 294 21.75 6.77 -25.48
N GLU A 295 20.55 6.51 -26.01
CA GLU A 295 19.43 7.47 -26.01
C GLU A 295 18.81 7.58 -24.63
N PHE A 296 18.68 6.47 -23.91
CA PHE A 296 18.27 6.44 -22.51
C PHE A 296 19.21 7.27 -21.65
N ALA A 297 20.53 7.00 -21.71
CA ALA A 297 21.55 7.70 -20.96
C ALA A 297 21.50 9.21 -21.24
N ALA A 298 21.43 9.61 -22.51
CA ALA A 298 21.30 11.01 -22.89
C ALA A 298 20.02 11.66 -22.33
N THR A 299 18.90 10.93 -22.33
CA THR A 299 17.61 11.40 -21.80
C THR A 299 17.65 11.57 -20.28
N VAL A 300 18.17 10.58 -19.55
CA VAL A 300 18.32 10.63 -18.10
C VAL A 300 19.24 11.77 -17.69
N CYS A 301 20.36 11.95 -18.38
CA CYS A 301 21.27 13.07 -18.08
C CYS A 301 20.63 14.44 -18.38
N ALA A 302 19.82 14.55 -19.43
CA ALA A 302 19.19 15.81 -19.82
C ALA A 302 17.96 16.18 -18.97
N HIS A 303 17.22 15.20 -18.47
CA HIS A 303 15.88 15.43 -17.88
C HIS A 303 15.64 14.72 -16.55
N GLY A 304 16.43 13.72 -16.20
CA GLY A 304 16.26 12.89 -15.02
C GLY A 304 15.44 11.62 -15.28
N ILE A 305 15.24 10.85 -14.22
CA ILE A 305 14.51 9.59 -14.22
C ILE A 305 13.65 9.48 -12.96
N MET A 306 12.53 8.79 -13.04
CA MET A 306 11.68 8.55 -11.88
C MET A 306 11.27 7.09 -11.76
N LEU A 307 10.87 6.68 -10.56
CA LEU A 307 10.21 5.40 -10.35
C LEU A 307 8.86 5.41 -11.08
N ASP A 308 8.50 4.29 -11.72
CA ASP A 308 7.12 4.05 -12.14
C ASP A 308 6.17 4.22 -10.94
N LEU A 309 4.93 4.63 -11.19
CA LEU A 309 3.96 4.90 -10.12
C LEU A 309 3.65 3.67 -9.25
N LYS A 310 3.79 2.46 -9.81
CA LYS A 310 3.59 1.17 -9.13
C LYS A 310 4.85 0.70 -8.39
N SER A 311 6.03 1.24 -8.73
CA SER A 311 7.29 0.79 -8.17
C SER A 311 7.47 1.22 -6.71
N GLN A 312 7.92 0.29 -5.88
CA GLN A 312 8.36 0.54 -4.51
C GLN A 312 9.83 0.17 -4.37
N MET A 313 10.63 1.16 -3.98
CA MET A 313 12.06 1.01 -3.73
C MET A 313 12.34 1.20 -2.23
N LEU A 314 13.19 0.35 -1.67
CA LEU A 314 13.61 0.35 -0.27
C LEU A 314 15.12 0.09 -0.21
N TYR A 315 15.78 0.42 0.90
CA TYR A 315 17.21 0.13 1.07
C TYR A 315 17.58 -0.12 2.53
N SER A 316 18.68 -0.84 2.73
CA SER A 316 19.46 -0.92 3.96
C SER A 316 20.84 -0.29 3.72
N ASP A 317 21.75 -0.36 4.69
CA ASP A 317 23.09 0.23 4.54
C ASP A 317 23.90 -0.38 3.38
N ASP A 318 23.68 -1.66 3.07
CA ASP A 318 24.46 -2.47 2.12
C ASP A 318 23.66 -3.08 0.96
N CYS A 319 22.33 -2.89 0.92
CA CYS A 319 21.46 -3.46 -0.11
C CYS A 319 20.36 -2.49 -0.53
N ILE A 320 19.94 -2.59 -1.78
CA ILE A 320 18.84 -1.81 -2.36
C ILE A 320 17.85 -2.78 -2.96
N TYR A 321 16.56 -2.54 -2.74
CA TYR A 321 15.47 -3.41 -3.14
C TYR A 321 14.48 -2.64 -4.01
N ILE A 322 13.99 -3.27 -5.06
CA ILE A 322 12.91 -2.73 -5.90
C ILE A 322 11.97 -3.86 -6.29
N ASN A 323 10.68 -3.67 -6.00
CA ASN A 323 9.62 -4.59 -6.43
C ASN A 323 9.84 -6.07 -6.05
N GLY A 324 10.49 -6.36 -4.92
CA GLY A 324 10.77 -7.71 -4.44
C GLY A 324 12.18 -8.23 -4.76
N GLU A 325 12.92 -7.51 -5.60
CA GLU A 325 14.25 -7.90 -6.08
C GLU A 325 15.35 -7.09 -5.38
N VAL A 326 16.54 -7.68 -5.28
CA VAL A 326 17.77 -6.96 -4.87
C VAL A 326 18.40 -6.35 -6.11
N ILE A 327 18.79 -5.08 -6.02
CA ILE A 327 19.54 -4.39 -7.06
C ILE A 327 21.00 -4.83 -7.01
N GLU A 328 21.45 -5.48 -8.07
CA GLU A 328 22.87 -5.79 -8.29
C GLU A 328 23.58 -4.52 -8.77
N THR A 329 24.39 -3.91 -7.92
CA THR A 329 25.08 -2.66 -8.23
C THR A 329 26.36 -2.49 -7.40
N GLU A 330 27.26 -1.65 -7.90
CA GLU A 330 28.49 -1.26 -7.21
C GLU A 330 28.24 -0.24 -6.07
N PRO A 331 29.07 -0.21 -5.00
CA PRO A 331 28.87 0.69 -3.85
C PRO A 331 28.89 2.20 -4.15
N ASP A 332 29.48 2.62 -5.26
CA ASP A 332 29.57 4.02 -5.66
C ASP A 332 28.22 4.58 -6.15
N THR A 333 27.33 3.73 -6.68
CA THR A 333 25.99 4.14 -7.13
C THR A 333 24.99 4.33 -5.99
N PHE A 334 25.29 3.81 -4.80
CA PHE A 334 24.34 3.74 -3.66
C PHE A 334 23.77 5.09 -3.26
N ALA A 335 24.58 6.14 -3.29
CA ALA A 335 24.13 7.48 -2.92
C ALA A 335 22.99 7.96 -3.84
N ALA A 336 23.14 7.77 -5.16
CA ALA A 336 22.12 8.13 -6.13
C ALA A 336 20.89 7.22 -6.03
N LEU A 337 21.08 5.90 -5.84
CA LEU A 337 19.95 4.99 -5.70
C LEU A 337 19.18 5.19 -4.38
N HIS A 338 19.84 5.59 -3.28
CA HIS A 338 19.16 6.04 -2.06
C HIS A 338 18.38 7.33 -2.29
N GLU A 339 18.93 8.27 -3.05
CA GLU A 339 18.21 9.49 -3.44
C GLU A 339 16.96 9.14 -4.28
N LEU A 340 17.11 8.26 -5.28
CA LEU A 340 16.01 7.75 -6.09
C LEU A 340 14.95 7.07 -5.22
N ALA A 341 15.33 6.22 -4.28
CA ALA A 341 14.39 5.54 -3.39
C ALA A 341 13.60 6.53 -2.51
N ASN A 342 14.28 7.54 -1.95
CA ASN A 342 13.68 8.52 -1.04
C ASN A 342 12.80 9.56 -1.77
N ARG A 343 13.31 10.11 -2.89
CA ARG A 343 12.65 11.17 -3.67
C ARG A 343 11.74 10.64 -4.75
N ARG A 344 11.83 9.34 -5.07
CA ARG A 344 11.22 8.67 -6.22
C ARG A 344 11.66 9.19 -7.59
N GLN A 345 12.66 10.06 -7.62
CA GLN A 345 13.23 10.63 -8.83
C GLN A 345 14.69 11.02 -8.62
N LEU A 346 15.43 11.00 -9.71
CA LEU A 346 16.70 11.68 -9.88
C LEU A 346 16.50 12.82 -10.88
N ASP A 347 17.06 13.98 -10.56
CA ASP A 347 16.97 15.16 -11.43
C ASP A 347 17.92 15.00 -12.64
N ALA A 348 17.91 15.95 -13.58
CA ALA A 348 18.91 15.97 -14.66
C ALA A 348 20.32 16.18 -14.09
N GLY A 349 21.32 15.47 -14.63
CA GLY A 349 22.69 15.53 -14.12
C GLY A 349 23.68 14.69 -14.92
N GLU A 350 24.95 14.74 -14.53
CA GLU A 350 25.96 13.80 -15.02
C GLU A 350 26.00 12.59 -14.09
N TYR A 351 25.79 11.42 -14.65
CA TYR A 351 25.83 10.13 -13.96
C TYR A 351 26.92 9.26 -14.57
N ASP A 352 27.57 8.44 -13.75
CA ASP A 352 28.54 7.46 -14.24
C ASP A 352 27.85 6.32 -14.99
N ASP A 353 28.62 5.62 -15.82
CA ASP A 353 28.11 4.50 -16.64
C ASP A 353 27.57 3.36 -15.76
N SER A 354 28.14 3.10 -14.58
CA SER A 354 27.70 2.04 -13.67
C SER A 354 26.26 2.26 -13.18
N LEU A 355 25.96 3.49 -12.75
CA LEU A 355 24.61 3.88 -12.38
C LEU A 355 23.67 3.85 -13.58
N LEU A 356 24.10 4.36 -14.74
CA LEU A 356 23.27 4.38 -15.95
C LEU A 356 22.91 2.98 -16.46
N GLU A 357 23.86 2.03 -16.44
CA GLU A 357 23.62 0.61 -16.76
C GLU A 357 22.61 -0.02 -15.79
N THR A 358 22.77 0.26 -14.49
CA THR A 358 21.83 -0.20 -13.46
C THR A 358 20.43 0.36 -13.71
N LEU A 359 20.30 1.67 -13.92
CA LEU A 359 19.03 2.34 -14.21
C LEU A 359 18.41 1.83 -15.52
N PHE A 360 19.23 1.55 -16.53
CA PHE A 360 18.76 1.02 -17.81
C PHE A 360 18.11 -0.36 -17.65
N THR A 361 18.72 -1.25 -16.86
CA THR A 361 18.15 -2.59 -16.58
C THR A 361 16.76 -2.49 -15.95
N TYR A 362 16.58 -1.64 -14.94
CA TYR A 362 15.28 -1.49 -14.29
C TYR A 362 14.27 -0.65 -15.10
N TYR A 363 14.74 0.18 -16.03
CA TYR A 363 13.91 0.77 -17.07
C TYR A 363 13.37 -0.29 -18.04
N GLU A 364 14.20 -1.26 -18.47
CA GLU A 364 13.75 -2.37 -19.33
C GLU A 364 12.70 -3.26 -18.64
N TYR A 365 12.73 -3.35 -17.31
CA TYR A 365 11.70 -4.04 -16.52
C TYR A 365 10.41 -3.22 -16.34
N GLY A 366 10.40 -1.95 -16.78
CA GLY A 366 9.28 -1.03 -16.60
C GLY A 366 9.18 -0.45 -15.18
N TYR A 367 10.20 -0.62 -14.33
CA TYR A 367 10.17 -0.13 -12.95
C TYR A 367 10.54 1.34 -12.86
N LEU A 368 11.21 1.88 -13.88
CA LEU A 368 11.67 3.25 -14.00
C LEU A 368 11.16 3.89 -15.30
N ILE A 369 11.00 5.20 -15.30
CA ILE A 369 10.54 5.98 -16.46
C ILE A 369 11.44 7.23 -16.60
N PRO A 370 12.12 7.42 -17.75
CA PRO A 370 12.82 8.65 -18.06
C PRO A 370 11.85 9.84 -18.05
N ILE A 371 12.27 10.96 -17.47
CA ILE A 371 11.42 12.16 -17.45
C ILE A 371 11.44 12.77 -18.85
N VAL A 372 10.33 12.64 -19.58
CA VAL A 372 10.19 13.29 -20.89
C VAL A 372 9.62 14.70 -20.68
N PRO A 373 10.20 15.76 -21.28
CA PRO A 373 9.60 17.08 -21.24
C PRO A 373 8.19 17.00 -21.83
N LYS A 374 7.19 17.52 -21.12
CA LYS A 374 5.86 17.74 -21.70
C LYS A 374 6.05 18.54 -22.99
N SER A 375 5.58 18.02 -24.11
CA SER A 375 5.44 18.81 -25.33
C SER A 375 4.70 20.09 -24.96
N ALA A 376 5.33 21.23 -25.25
CA ALA A 376 4.68 22.52 -25.12
C ALA A 376 3.62 22.60 -26.23
N ASP A 377 2.41 22.13 -25.93
CA ASP A 377 1.22 22.37 -26.75
C ASP A 377 0.63 23.75 -26.48
#